data_AF-A0A534JC45-F1
#
_entry.id   AF-A0A534JC45-F1
#
_cell.length_a   1.000
_cell.length_b   1.000
_cell.length_c   1.000
_cell.angle_alpha   90.00
_cell.angle_beta   90.00
_cell.angle_gamma   90.00
#
_symmetry.space_group_name_H-M   'P 1'
#
loop_
_entity.id
_entity.type
_entity.pdbx_description
1 polymer ?
#
loop_
_entity_poly.entity_id
_entity_poly.type
_entity_poly.pdbx_seq_one_letter_code
_entity_poly.pdbx_strand_id
1 'polypeptide(L)'
;MHQRPGHRLTRERDVLRHREDPIGGVLVTVNDAVLGRPKLLSESPYREGWFARLRLMDWPADREALLPIDRAKGLPEKQVKALHVRCFAAFPDYDMYKIGTECAAVFVKLNELMSLIEVGEVVHILSDDWTAPMEMERWPAETSHSVVDARKEGNLYHSLVRKSR
;
A
#
# COMPACT_ATOMS: atom_id res chain seq x y z
N MET A 1 -7.20 24.49 -18.87
CA MET A 1 -7.04 24.81 -17.43
C MET A 1 -8.44 24.81 -16.82
N HIS A 2 -8.88 23.68 -16.27
CA HIS A 2 -10.20 23.54 -15.64
C HIS A 2 -9.98 22.89 -14.27
N GLN A 3 -9.84 23.74 -13.26
CA GLN A 3 -9.87 23.30 -11.87
C GLN A 3 -11.30 22.85 -11.56
N ARG A 4 -11.47 21.56 -11.25
CA ARG A 4 -12.72 21.07 -10.65
C ARG A 4 -12.83 21.66 -9.24
N PRO A 5 -13.99 22.16 -8.82
CA PRO A 5 -14.13 22.75 -7.50
C PRO A 5 -14.01 21.65 -6.45
N GLY A 6 -13.16 21.89 -5.44
CA GLY A 6 -12.99 20.99 -4.31
C GLY A 6 -14.30 20.84 -3.56
N HIS A 7 -14.82 19.61 -3.48
CA HIS A 7 -15.89 19.25 -2.58
C HIS A 7 -15.39 19.45 -1.14
N ARG A 8 -15.73 20.60 -0.56
CA ARG A 8 -15.61 20.84 0.87
C ARG A 8 -16.69 19.99 1.53
N LEU A 9 -16.29 18.91 2.17
CA LEU A 9 -17.15 18.08 3.03
C LEU A 9 -17.63 18.95 4.20
N THR A 10 -18.75 19.64 4.02
CA THR A 10 -19.46 20.34 5.08
C THR A 10 -20.10 19.31 5.98
N ARG A 11 -20.05 19.53 7.30
CA ARG A 11 -20.59 18.67 8.37
C ARG A 11 -22.12 18.57 8.35
N GLU A 12 -22.70 18.14 7.23
CA GLU A 12 -24.07 17.69 7.13
C GLU A 12 -24.05 16.16 7.09
N ARG A 13 -25.07 15.52 7.68
CA ARG A 13 -25.12 14.05 7.81
C ARG A 13 -25.42 13.45 6.44
N ASP A 14 -24.38 13.31 5.62
CA ASP A 14 -24.50 12.78 4.27
C ASP A 14 -24.99 11.34 4.32
N VAL A 15 -26.16 11.12 3.72
CA VAL A 15 -26.69 9.79 3.46
C VAL A 15 -25.91 9.22 2.29
N LEU A 16 -25.08 8.23 2.56
CA LEU A 16 -24.41 7.46 1.53
C LEU A 16 -25.39 6.40 1.03
N ARG A 17 -26.10 6.76 -0.04
CA ARG A 17 -26.81 5.83 -0.92
C ARG A 17 -26.34 6.07 -2.35
N HIS A 18 -25.17 5.53 -2.71
CA HIS A 18 -24.83 5.39 -4.12
C HIS A 18 -25.63 4.21 -4.70
N ARG A 19 -26.06 4.31 -5.97
CA ARG A 19 -26.87 3.28 -6.63
C ARG A 19 -26.14 1.92 -6.77
N GLU A 20 -24.84 1.91 -6.57
CA GLU A 20 -23.96 0.74 -6.74
C GLU A 20 -23.39 0.21 -5.42
N ASP A 21 -23.69 0.87 -4.28
CA ASP A 21 -23.19 0.42 -2.99
C ASP A 21 -24.14 -0.64 -2.40
N PRO A 22 -23.66 -1.86 -2.10
CA PRO A 22 -24.51 -2.92 -1.55
C PRO A 22 -24.92 -2.68 -0.09
N ILE A 23 -24.44 -1.60 0.53
CA ILE A 23 -24.71 -1.23 1.92
C ILE A 23 -25.10 0.25 1.96
N GLY A 24 -26.29 0.54 2.51
CA GLY A 24 -26.77 1.91 2.70
C GLY A 24 -26.55 2.41 4.12
N GLY A 25 -26.13 3.67 4.28
CA GLY A 25 -25.90 4.21 5.61
C GLY A 25 -25.78 5.72 5.68
N VAL A 26 -25.76 6.22 6.92
CA VAL A 26 -25.42 7.61 7.22
C VAL A 26 -23.95 7.66 7.62
N LEU A 27 -23.18 8.54 6.97
CA LEU A 27 -21.79 8.79 7.34
C LEU A 27 -21.74 9.40 8.75
N VAL A 28 -21.08 8.70 9.68
CA VAL A 28 -20.93 9.15 11.07
C VAL A 28 -19.65 9.94 11.23
N THR A 29 -18.54 9.41 10.69
CA THR A 29 -17.24 10.06 10.72
C THR A 29 -16.34 9.51 9.62
N VAL A 30 -15.41 10.34 9.18
CA VAL A 30 -14.26 9.95 8.36
C VAL A 30 -13.02 9.86 9.24
N ASN A 31 -12.00 9.14 8.79
CA ASN A 31 -10.73 9.04 9.48
C ASN A 31 -9.72 10.07 8.96
N ASP A 32 -9.63 11.21 9.64
CA ASP A 32 -8.70 12.27 9.25
C ASP A 32 -7.22 11.84 9.33
N ALA A 33 -6.89 10.83 10.15
CA ALA A 33 -5.52 10.32 10.25
C ALA A 33 -5.03 9.70 8.94
N VAL A 34 -5.92 9.06 8.18
CA VAL A 34 -5.61 8.50 6.86
C VAL A 34 -5.38 9.60 5.82
N LEU A 35 -6.03 10.76 5.96
CA LEU A 35 -5.77 11.89 5.05
C LEU A 35 -4.37 12.47 5.26
N GLY A 36 -3.91 12.51 6.52
CA GLY A 36 -2.55 12.94 6.86
C GLY A 36 -1.49 11.87 6.58
N ARG A 37 -1.83 10.58 6.71
CA ARG A 37 -0.93 9.43 6.48
C ARG A 37 -1.68 8.31 5.74
N PRO A 38 -1.79 8.38 4.40
CA PRO A 38 -2.55 7.41 3.61
C PRO A 38 -2.11 5.95 3.77
N LYS A 39 -0.83 5.70 4.07
CA LYS A 39 -0.29 4.34 4.27
C LYS A 39 -0.92 3.57 5.43
N LEU A 40 -1.57 4.25 6.37
CA LEU A 40 -2.33 3.59 7.46
C LEU A 40 -3.40 2.63 6.92
N LEU A 41 -4.00 2.93 5.76
CA LEU A 41 -4.97 2.06 5.10
C LEU A 41 -4.41 0.67 4.81
N SER A 42 -3.13 0.58 4.45
CA SER A 42 -2.48 -0.69 4.12
C SER A 42 -1.83 -1.33 5.34
N GLU A 43 -1.24 -0.54 6.22
CA GLU A 43 -0.52 -1.03 7.40
C GLU A 43 -1.45 -1.52 8.52
N SER A 44 -2.64 -0.91 8.65
CA SER A 44 -3.55 -1.14 9.78
C SER A 44 -5.03 -1.08 9.39
N PRO A 45 -5.48 -1.76 8.30
CA PRO A 45 -6.80 -1.57 7.68
C PRO A 45 -7.99 -1.75 8.64
N TYR A 46 -7.84 -2.63 9.64
CA TYR A 46 -8.89 -2.95 10.61
C TYR A 46 -8.72 -2.29 11.97
N ARG A 47 -7.71 -1.43 12.15
CA ARG A 47 -7.45 -0.72 13.41
C ARG A 47 -7.39 0.78 13.20
N GLU A 48 -6.23 1.30 12.80
CA GLU A 48 -6.03 2.76 12.64
C GLU A 48 -6.31 3.23 11.21
N GLY A 49 -6.33 2.32 10.25
CA GLY A 49 -6.48 2.56 8.81
C GLY A 49 -7.88 2.32 8.25
N TRP A 50 -8.94 2.65 9.00
CA TRP A 50 -10.31 2.62 8.47
C TRP A 50 -10.61 3.91 7.68
N PHE A 51 -11.50 3.86 6.69
CA PHE A 51 -11.87 5.04 5.89
C PHE A 51 -12.94 5.90 6.55
N ALA A 52 -14.07 5.26 6.88
CA ALA A 52 -15.26 5.90 7.40
C ALA A 52 -16.01 4.96 8.36
N ARG A 53 -16.77 5.53 9.30
CA ARG A 53 -17.76 4.79 10.09
C ARG A 53 -19.14 5.17 9.60
N LEU A 54 -19.93 4.15 9.31
CA LEU A 54 -21.30 4.29 8.83
C LEU A 54 -22.27 3.79 9.91
N ARG A 55 -23.39 4.49 10.05
CA ARG A 55 -24.57 3.95 10.74
C ARG A 55 -25.47 3.36 9.67
N LEU A 56 -25.56 2.04 9.66
CA LEU A 56 -26.37 1.29 8.69
C LEU A 56 -27.85 1.60 8.89
N MET A 57 -28.61 1.64 7.79
CA MET A 57 -30.04 1.92 7.84
C MET A 57 -30.89 0.64 7.84
N ASP A 58 -30.54 -0.35 7.02
CA ASP A 58 -31.28 -1.62 6.90
C ASP A 58 -30.30 -2.79 6.74
N TRP A 59 -29.60 -3.11 7.83
CA TRP A 59 -28.58 -4.18 7.81
C TRP A 59 -29.13 -5.55 7.40
N PRO A 60 -30.32 -6.00 7.87
CA PRO A 60 -30.86 -7.28 7.43
C PRO A 60 -31.01 -7.37 5.91
N ALA A 61 -31.60 -6.35 5.26
CA ALA A 61 -31.76 -6.34 3.81
C ALA A 61 -30.43 -6.21 3.07
N ASP A 62 -29.56 -5.28 3.50
CA ASP A 62 -28.25 -5.06 2.88
C ASP A 62 -27.38 -6.33 2.95
N ARG A 63 -27.44 -7.07 4.05
CA ARG A 63 -26.70 -8.32 4.23
C ARG A 63 -27.09 -9.40 3.23
N GLU A 64 -28.34 -9.46 2.79
CA GLU A 64 -28.78 -10.43 1.78
C GLU A 64 -28.20 -10.12 0.39
N ALA A 65 -27.88 -8.86 0.11
CA ALA A 65 -27.25 -8.43 -1.14
C ALA A 65 -25.73 -8.68 -1.17
N LEU A 66 -25.10 -8.93 -0.01
CA LEU A 66 -23.66 -9.17 0.08
C LEU A 66 -23.29 -10.59 -0.33
N LEU A 67 -22.22 -10.71 -1.13
CA LEU A 67 -21.67 -12.02 -1.50
C LEU A 67 -20.95 -12.66 -0.30
N PRO A 68 -21.34 -13.87 0.13
CA PRO A 68 -20.63 -14.58 1.19
C PRO A 68 -19.18 -14.87 0.83
N ILE A 69 -18.28 -14.78 1.81
CA ILE A 69 -16.83 -14.89 1.58
C ILE A 69 -16.43 -16.22 0.97
N ASP A 70 -17.09 -17.33 1.34
CA ASP A 70 -16.89 -18.67 0.80
C ASP A 70 -17.17 -18.73 -0.71
N ARG A 71 -18.14 -17.96 -1.19
CA ARG A 71 -18.46 -17.82 -2.61
C ARG A 71 -17.57 -16.78 -3.31
N ALA A 72 -17.01 -15.84 -2.57
CA ALA A 72 -16.17 -14.78 -3.11
C ALA A 72 -14.67 -15.16 -3.24
N LYS A 73 -14.18 -16.22 -2.57
CA LYS A 73 -12.74 -16.54 -2.44
C LYS A 73 -11.94 -16.45 -3.76
N GLY A 74 -12.50 -16.94 -4.87
CA GLY A 74 -11.82 -16.94 -6.17
C GLY A 74 -11.92 -15.63 -6.97
N LEU A 75 -12.74 -14.66 -6.55
CA LEU A 75 -12.90 -13.39 -7.26
C LEU A 75 -11.67 -12.49 -7.10
N PRO A 76 -11.14 -12.24 -5.88
CA PRO A 76 -9.92 -11.45 -5.71
C PRO A 76 -8.73 -12.06 -6.46
N GLU A 77 -8.57 -13.38 -6.43
CA GLU A 77 -7.47 -14.07 -7.14
C GLU A 77 -7.53 -13.83 -8.66
N LYS A 78 -8.73 -13.92 -9.24
CA LYS A 78 -8.94 -13.63 -10.67
C LYS A 78 -8.63 -12.18 -10.99
N GLN A 79 -9.05 -11.24 -10.14
CA GLN A 79 -8.77 -9.81 -10.33
C GLN A 79 -7.28 -9.51 -10.21
N VAL A 80 -6.60 -10.04 -9.18
CA VAL A 80 -5.15 -9.91 -8.99
C VAL A 80 -4.40 -10.42 -10.21
N LYS A 81 -4.81 -11.57 -10.75
CA LYS A 81 -4.22 -12.12 -11.98
C LYS A 81 -4.47 -11.24 -13.20
N ALA A 82 -5.71 -10.80 -13.42
CA ALA A 82 -6.10 -10.02 -14.59
C ALA A 82 -5.48 -8.61 -14.60
N LEU A 83 -5.35 -8.00 -13.43
CA LEU A 83 -4.77 -6.66 -13.26
C LEU A 83 -3.25 -6.70 -13.05
N HIS A 84 -2.64 -7.89 -13.07
CA HIS A 84 -1.22 -8.08 -12.80
C HIS A 84 -0.76 -7.44 -11.48
N VAL A 85 -1.64 -7.43 -10.47
CA VAL A 85 -1.33 -6.86 -9.15
C VAL A 85 -0.23 -7.70 -8.50
N ARG A 86 0.72 -7.02 -7.86
CA ARG A 86 1.77 -7.63 -7.05
C ARG A 86 1.70 -7.06 -5.64
N CYS A 87 1.48 -7.95 -4.68
CA CYS A 87 1.44 -7.59 -3.27
C CYS A 87 2.82 -7.84 -2.66
N PHE A 88 3.39 -6.79 -2.09
CA PHE A 88 4.63 -6.83 -1.33
C PHE A 88 4.34 -6.86 0.17
N ALA A 89 5.31 -7.29 0.97
CA ALA A 89 5.15 -7.39 2.42
C ALA A 89 5.03 -6.03 3.14
N ALA A 90 5.33 -4.92 2.47
CA ALA A 90 5.11 -3.56 2.96
C ALA A 90 4.80 -2.60 1.80
N PHE A 91 4.14 -1.49 2.12
CA PHE A 91 3.98 -0.38 1.19
C PHE A 91 5.28 0.44 1.15
N PRO A 92 5.87 0.71 -0.02
CA PRO A 92 7.06 1.52 -0.11
C PRO A 92 6.75 3.01 0.07
N ASP A 93 7.56 3.69 0.86
CA ASP A 93 7.55 5.15 0.99
C ASP A 93 8.39 5.81 -0.13
N TYR A 94 9.40 5.10 -0.63
CA TYR A 94 10.27 5.57 -1.72
C TYR A 94 10.55 4.47 -2.73
N ASP A 95 10.69 4.85 -4.01
CA ASP A 95 11.10 3.97 -5.09
C ASP A 95 12.49 4.35 -5.63
N MET A 96 13.33 3.34 -5.83
CA MET A 96 14.65 3.45 -6.44
C MET A 96 14.75 2.52 -7.66
N TYR A 97 14.53 3.08 -8.85
CA TYR A 97 14.75 2.38 -10.11
C TYR A 97 16.25 2.40 -10.49
N LYS A 98 16.83 1.22 -10.71
CA LYS A 98 18.25 0.98 -10.95
C LYS A 98 18.43 -0.07 -12.03
N ILE A 99 17.98 0.28 -13.23
CA ILE A 99 18.05 -0.57 -14.43
C ILE A 99 19.25 -0.10 -15.26
N GLY A 100 20.13 -1.01 -15.68
CA GLY A 100 21.31 -0.69 -16.48
C GLY A 100 22.39 0.12 -15.74
N THR A 101 22.37 0.10 -14.40
CA THR A 101 23.36 0.76 -13.54
C THR A 101 24.18 -0.27 -12.79
N GLU A 102 25.50 -0.05 -12.68
CA GLU A 102 26.39 -0.94 -11.92
C GLU A 102 26.02 -1.03 -10.42
N CYS A 103 26.19 -2.21 -9.82
CA CYS A 103 25.86 -2.52 -8.42
C CYS A 103 26.36 -1.51 -7.40
N ALA A 104 27.62 -1.07 -7.50
CA ALA A 104 28.22 -0.19 -6.50
C ALA A 104 27.50 1.16 -6.38
N ALA A 105 27.01 1.70 -7.50
CA ALA A 105 26.28 2.97 -7.52
C ALA A 105 24.88 2.86 -6.88
N VAL A 106 24.31 1.65 -6.83
CA VAL A 106 23.00 1.40 -6.21
C VAL A 106 23.10 1.56 -4.70
N PHE A 107 24.07 0.90 -4.07
CA PHE A 107 24.22 0.91 -2.61
C PHE A 107 24.65 2.25 -2.05
N VAL A 108 25.50 3.00 -2.76
CA VAL A 108 25.86 4.36 -2.35
C VAL A 108 24.60 5.23 -2.27
N LYS A 109 23.79 5.24 -3.33
CA LYS A 109 22.53 5.99 -3.35
C LYS A 109 21.53 5.49 -2.33
N LEU A 110 21.49 4.18 -2.09
CA LEU A 110 20.62 3.60 -1.07
C LEU A 110 21.02 4.12 0.31
N ASN A 111 22.30 4.00 0.67
CA ASN A 111 22.81 4.45 1.97
C ASN A 111 22.62 5.97 2.17
N GLU A 112 22.82 6.77 1.11
CA GLU A 112 22.49 8.20 1.13
C GLU A 112 21.01 8.41 1.45
N LEU A 113 20.09 7.72 0.76
CA LEU A 113 18.66 7.81 1.04
C LEU A 113 18.33 7.36 2.47
N MET A 114 18.90 6.24 2.93
CA MET A 114 18.72 5.74 4.29
C MET A 114 19.15 6.75 5.34
N SER A 115 20.14 7.61 5.07
CA SER A 115 20.56 8.67 5.99
C SER A 115 19.53 9.81 6.13
N LEU A 116 18.68 10.01 5.11
CA LEU A 116 17.73 11.13 5.02
C LEU A 116 16.32 10.76 5.49
N ILE A 117 15.89 9.52 5.28
CA ILE A 117 14.51 9.08 5.53
C ILE A 117 14.25 8.80 7.02
N GLU A 118 12.99 8.69 7.42
CA GLU A 118 12.60 8.42 8.80
C GLU A 118 12.72 6.92 9.16
N VAL A 119 12.92 6.64 10.46
CA VAL A 119 12.94 5.26 10.96
C VAL A 119 11.57 4.61 10.74
N GLY A 120 11.58 3.40 10.19
CA GLY A 120 10.39 2.66 9.79
C GLY A 120 10.00 2.84 8.33
N GLU A 121 10.53 3.85 7.63
CA GLU A 121 10.25 4.05 6.19
C GLU A 121 10.86 2.94 5.35
N VAL A 122 10.15 2.59 4.29
CA VAL A 122 10.46 1.47 3.39
C VAL A 122 10.87 2.01 2.02
N VAL A 123 12.03 1.56 1.55
CA VAL A 123 12.51 1.84 0.19
C VAL A 123 12.34 0.59 -0.65
N HIS A 124 11.66 0.72 -1.78
CA HIS A 124 11.59 -0.31 -2.81
C HIS A 124 12.65 -0.05 -3.87
N ILE A 125 13.48 -1.06 -4.11
CA ILE A 125 14.57 -1.04 -5.06
C ILE A 125 14.21 -1.99 -6.19
N LEU A 126 14.31 -1.49 -7.42
CA LEU A 126 14.10 -2.26 -8.64
C LEU A 126 15.40 -2.34 -9.43
N SER A 127 15.94 -3.54 -9.60
CA SER A 127 17.22 -3.80 -10.28
C SER A 127 17.09 -4.86 -11.37
N ASP A 128 17.83 -4.73 -12.46
CA ASP A 128 18.01 -5.78 -13.48
C ASP A 128 19.33 -6.57 -13.29
N ASP A 129 20.11 -6.24 -12.26
CA ASP A 129 21.36 -6.94 -11.95
C ASP A 129 21.11 -8.31 -11.30
N TRP A 130 21.71 -9.35 -11.89
CA TRP A 130 21.59 -10.73 -11.43
C TRP A 130 22.21 -10.99 -10.05
N THR A 131 23.13 -10.12 -9.61
CA THR A 131 23.80 -10.22 -8.30
C THR A 131 23.00 -9.55 -7.17
N ALA A 132 22.01 -8.72 -7.49
CA ALA A 132 21.22 -7.96 -6.52
C ALA A 132 20.65 -8.80 -5.35
N PRO A 133 20.15 -10.04 -5.56
CA PRO A 133 19.68 -10.88 -4.45
C PRO A 133 20.78 -11.20 -3.42
N MET A 134 21.97 -11.57 -3.89
CA MET A 134 23.09 -11.93 -3.02
C MET A 134 23.58 -10.71 -2.24
N GLU A 135 23.60 -9.54 -2.86
CA GLU A 135 24.02 -8.32 -2.19
C GLU A 135 22.97 -7.87 -1.15
N MET A 136 21.68 -7.99 -1.46
CA MET A 136 20.60 -7.70 -0.50
C MET A 136 20.57 -8.68 0.68
N GLU A 137 21.01 -9.93 0.53
CA GLU A 137 21.20 -10.84 1.66
C GLU A 137 22.32 -10.38 2.61
N ARG A 138 23.38 -9.76 2.07
CA ARG A 138 24.55 -9.31 2.86
C ARG A 138 24.35 -7.94 3.49
N TRP A 139 23.70 -7.03 2.77
CA TRP A 139 23.57 -5.62 3.15
C TRP A 139 23.01 -5.35 4.57
N PRO A 140 22.02 -6.12 5.10
CA PRO A 140 21.54 -5.96 6.48
C PRO A 140 22.64 -6.15 7.53
N ALA A 141 23.57 -7.09 7.29
CA ALA A 141 24.68 -7.36 8.18
C ALA A 141 25.65 -6.17 8.28
N GLU A 142 25.71 -5.33 7.24
CA GLU A 142 26.63 -4.19 7.15
C GLU A 142 25.99 -2.87 7.61
N THR A 143 24.66 -2.73 7.52
CA THR A 143 23.96 -1.43 7.70
C THR A 143 23.04 -1.35 8.92
N SER A 144 22.73 -2.49 9.56
CA SER A 144 21.73 -2.65 10.63
C SER A 144 20.31 -2.20 10.24
N HIS A 145 20.06 -2.00 8.95
CA HIS A 145 18.72 -1.90 8.38
C HIS A 145 18.22 -3.31 8.04
N SER A 146 16.94 -3.44 7.70
CA SER A 146 16.34 -4.76 7.41
C SER A 146 15.82 -4.86 5.99
N VAL A 147 15.94 -6.05 5.39
CA VAL A 147 15.23 -6.40 4.16
C VAL A 147 13.89 -7.01 4.56
N VAL A 148 12.80 -6.39 4.13
CA VAL A 148 11.42 -6.78 4.46
C VAL A 148 10.89 -7.81 3.46
N ASP A 149 11.29 -7.70 2.20
CA ASP A 149 10.84 -8.56 1.11
C ASP A 149 11.90 -8.52 0.00
N ALA A 150 12.15 -9.65 -0.64
CA ALA A 150 13.01 -9.72 -1.83
C ALA A 150 12.50 -10.82 -2.75
N ARG A 151 12.32 -10.50 -4.04
CA ARG A 151 11.81 -11.45 -5.03
C ARG A 151 12.18 -11.05 -6.44
N LYS A 152 12.05 -12.00 -7.36
CA LYS A 152 12.20 -11.78 -8.80
C LYS A 152 10.82 -11.78 -9.48
N GLU A 153 10.56 -10.74 -10.26
CA GLU A 153 9.37 -10.64 -11.12
C GLU A 153 9.82 -10.44 -12.56
N GLY A 154 9.67 -11.48 -13.39
CA GLY A 154 10.19 -11.47 -14.76
C GLY A 154 11.72 -11.38 -14.78
N ASN A 155 12.25 -10.33 -15.42
CA ASN A 155 13.68 -10.04 -15.49
C ASN A 155 14.17 -9.05 -14.42
N LEU A 156 13.29 -8.59 -13.53
CA LEU A 156 13.62 -7.59 -12.52
C LEU A 156 13.63 -8.20 -11.11
N TYR A 157 14.53 -7.68 -10.30
CA TYR A 157 14.69 -7.98 -8.89
C TYR A 157 14.10 -6.84 -8.07
N HIS A 158 13.12 -7.18 -7.25
CA HIS A 158 12.47 -6.28 -6.31
C HIS A 158 13.03 -6.54 -4.92
N SER A 159 13.41 -5.48 -4.21
CA SER A 159 13.85 -5.57 -2.82
C SER A 159 13.22 -4.42 -2.03
N LEU A 160 12.55 -4.74 -0.94
CA LEU A 160 12.02 -3.77 0.01
C LEU A 160 12.93 -3.76 1.23
N VAL A 161 13.52 -2.61 1.52
CA VAL A 161 14.36 -2.41 2.69
C VAL A 161 13.73 -1.39 3.62
N ARG A 162 13.88 -1.58 4.93
CA ARG A 162 13.31 -0.71 5.95
C ARG A 162 14.40 -0.11 6.82
N LYS A 163 14.28 1.18 7.09
CA LYS A 163 15.17 1.87 8.02
C LYS A 163 14.85 1.43 9.44
N SER A 164 15.78 0.72 10.06
CA SER A 164 15.63 0.24 11.45
C SER A 164 16.16 1.20 12.52
N ARG A 165 17.03 2.14 12.15
CA ARG A 165 17.69 3.11 13.04
C ARG A 165 18.05 4.38 12.27
#